data_AF-A0A842XPG4-F1
#
_entry.id   AF-A0A842XPG4-F1
#
_cell.length_a   1.000
_cell.length_b   1.000
_cell.length_c   1.000
_cell.angle_alpha   90.00
_cell.angle_beta   90.00
_cell.angle_gamma   90.00
#
_symmetry.space_group_name_H-M   'P 1'
#
loop_
_entity.id
_entity.type
_entity.pdbx_description
1 polymer ?
#
loop_
_entity_poly.entity_id
_entity_poly.type
_entity_poly.pdbx_seq_one_letter_code
_entity_poly.pdbx_strand_id
1 'polypeptide(L)'
;MEQETISSEESHFDFIVRVMRENDGFLRKKAENAYTEVIELENDAIDYTISAVKRKEGREDYVKRPMSFFLQSVLMPYSYAIHTDLLTGNLPVCFMELRLMLESLAKSYIADLHPNKNLFFETKLELLEELMGKEKISISKLMKDFGKELGLKYEPLALWGKLSQEWAHPRGIIKGIVDQLVKKSNPPPYALVIPMSYAEDDLDNINKLSKRISQFRDILKSAVNKHREAI
;
A
#
# COMPACT_ATOMS: atom_id res chain seq x y z
N MET A 1 24.38 -30.74 42.39
CA MET A 1 24.54 -30.69 40.93
C MET A 1 23.19 -30.27 40.39
N GLU A 2 22.95 -28.95 40.39
CA GLU A 2 21.72 -28.38 39.84
C GLU A 2 21.77 -28.58 38.33
N GLN A 3 20.76 -29.28 37.81
CA GLN A 3 20.50 -29.32 36.39
C GLN A 3 20.06 -27.92 35.99
N GLU A 4 20.95 -27.21 35.29
CA GLU A 4 20.58 -26.04 34.50
C GLU A 4 19.38 -26.43 33.63
N THR A 5 18.27 -25.79 33.93
CA THR A 5 17.04 -25.91 33.17
C THR A 5 17.31 -25.25 31.83
N ILE A 6 17.48 -26.08 30.81
CA ILE A 6 17.56 -25.67 29.41
C ILE A 6 16.38 -24.72 29.16
N SER A 7 16.70 -23.48 28.78
CA SER A 7 15.71 -22.43 28.50
C SER A 7 14.66 -22.95 27.52
N SER A 8 13.38 -22.72 27.81
CA SER A 8 12.29 -23.00 26.88
C SER A 8 12.62 -22.36 25.53
N GLU A 9 12.69 -23.16 24.47
CA GLU A 9 12.86 -22.65 23.11
C GLU A 9 11.81 -21.56 22.86
N GLU A 10 12.26 -20.35 22.52
CA GLU A 10 11.37 -19.26 22.18
C GLU A 10 10.51 -19.68 20.99
N SER A 11 9.18 -19.61 21.11
CA SER A 11 8.32 -19.96 20.00
C SER A 11 8.50 -18.96 18.86
N HIS A 12 8.27 -19.39 17.62
CA HIS A 12 8.32 -18.47 16.48
C HIS A 12 7.35 -17.28 16.63
N PHE A 13 6.22 -17.50 17.32
CA PHE A 13 5.26 -16.45 17.64
C PHE A 13 5.85 -15.41 18.62
N ASP A 14 6.51 -15.87 19.68
CA ASP A 14 7.16 -14.98 20.66
C ASP A 14 8.26 -14.15 20.00
N PHE A 15 9.03 -14.79 19.10
CA PHE A 15 10.04 -14.11 18.28
C PHE A 15 9.43 -12.98 17.43
N ILE A 16 8.35 -13.25 16.69
CA ILE A 16 7.67 -12.24 15.85
C ILE A 16 7.17 -11.08 16.73
N VAL A 17 6.51 -11.39 17.84
CA VAL A 17 5.93 -10.38 18.74
C VAL A 17 7.03 -9.51 19.35
N ARG A 18 8.18 -10.09 19.72
CA ARG A 18 9.34 -9.33 20.20
C ARG A 18 9.84 -8.36 19.13
N VAL A 19 10.06 -8.83 17.90
CA VAL A 19 10.51 -7.99 16.78
C VAL A 19 9.53 -6.83 16.53
N MET A 20 8.22 -7.10 16.51
CA MET A 20 7.21 -6.06 16.31
C MET A 20 7.25 -4.99 17.41
N ARG A 21 7.50 -5.37 18.67
CA ARG A 21 7.64 -4.42 19.79
C ARG A 21 8.92 -3.60 19.68
N GLU A 22 10.03 -4.22 19.31
CA GLU A 22 11.30 -3.52 19.07
C GLU A 22 11.16 -2.50 17.94
N ASN A 23 10.50 -2.89 16.84
CA ASN A 23 10.24 -2.02 15.70
C ASN A 23 9.27 -0.89 16.03
N ASP A 24 8.17 -1.12 16.76
CA ASP A 24 7.31 -0.04 17.24
C ASP A 24 8.12 0.99 18.06
N GLY A 25 8.95 0.51 18.99
CA GLY A 25 9.83 1.35 19.79
C GLY A 25 10.86 2.13 18.97
N PHE A 26 11.45 1.50 17.96
CA PHE A 26 12.40 2.13 17.03
C PHE A 26 11.70 3.21 16.20
N LEU A 27 10.58 2.88 15.56
CA LEU A 27 9.83 3.75 14.67
C LEU A 27 9.36 5.00 15.42
N ARG A 28 8.78 4.87 16.61
CA ARG A 28 8.35 6.01 17.44
C ARG A 28 9.51 6.95 17.80
N LYS A 29 10.71 6.43 18.01
CA LYS A 29 11.86 7.23 18.45
C LYS A 29 12.67 7.82 17.31
N LYS A 30 12.75 7.13 16.17
CA LYS A 30 13.73 7.42 15.10
C LYS A 30 13.09 7.69 13.74
N ALA A 31 11.84 7.28 13.54
CA ALA A 31 11.12 7.42 12.27
C ALA A 31 9.64 7.82 12.49
N GLU A 32 9.39 8.69 13.46
CA GLU A 32 8.03 9.08 13.90
C GLU A 32 7.15 9.55 12.73
N ASN A 33 7.71 10.35 11.82
CA ASN A 33 7.00 10.82 10.64
C ASN A 33 6.53 9.66 9.75
N ALA A 34 7.39 8.66 9.53
CA ALA A 34 7.03 7.51 8.71
C ALA A 34 5.95 6.66 9.37
N TYR A 35 6.07 6.47 10.68
CA TYR A 35 5.09 5.72 11.44
C TYR A 35 3.73 6.43 11.46
N THR A 36 3.74 7.75 11.65
CA THR A 36 2.54 8.59 11.60
C THR A 36 1.86 8.51 10.24
N GLU A 37 2.60 8.59 9.13
CA GLU A 37 1.99 8.47 7.79
C GLU A 37 1.28 7.12 7.56
N VAL A 38 1.79 6.03 8.13
CA VAL A 38 1.13 4.71 8.06
C VAL A 38 -0.17 4.70 8.87
N ILE A 39 -0.14 5.17 10.12
CA ILE A 39 -1.35 5.27 10.96
C ILE A 39 -2.39 6.19 10.32
N GLU A 40 -1.94 7.29 9.73
CA GLU A 40 -2.83 8.22 9.06
C GLU A 40 -3.43 7.66 7.76
N LEU A 41 -2.74 6.74 7.07
CA LEU A 41 -3.31 5.98 5.97
C LEU A 41 -4.44 5.03 6.44
N GLU A 42 -4.29 4.40 7.62
CA GLU A 42 -5.35 3.60 8.24
C GLU A 42 -6.55 4.46 8.63
N ASN A 43 -6.30 5.62 9.24
CA ASN A 43 -7.34 6.59 9.60
C ASN A 43 -8.12 7.04 8.35
N ASP A 44 -7.42 7.41 7.27
CA ASP A 44 -8.04 7.74 5.99
C ASP A 44 -8.92 6.58 5.48
N ALA A 45 -8.43 5.33 5.56
CA ALA A 45 -9.16 4.14 5.12
C ALA A 45 -10.44 3.90 5.93
N ILE A 46 -10.36 4.06 7.26
CA ILE A 46 -11.50 3.96 8.18
C ILE A 46 -12.53 5.03 7.84
N ASP A 47 -12.11 6.29 7.74
CA ASP A 47 -13.00 7.44 7.50
C ASP A 47 -13.72 7.33 6.16
N TYR A 48 -12.99 6.99 5.09
CA TYR A 48 -13.59 6.84 3.76
C TYR A 48 -14.55 5.64 3.70
N THR A 49 -14.21 4.53 4.35
CA THR A 49 -15.06 3.33 4.38
C THR A 49 -16.34 3.57 5.19
N ILE A 50 -16.22 4.14 6.40
CA ILE A 50 -17.37 4.48 7.23
C ILE A 50 -18.29 5.46 6.50
N SER A 51 -17.71 6.50 5.88
CA SER A 51 -18.47 7.46 5.08
C SER A 51 -19.19 6.78 3.92
N ALA A 52 -18.57 5.80 3.25
CA ALA A 52 -19.20 5.09 2.15
C ALA A 52 -20.40 4.23 2.60
N VAL A 53 -20.26 3.54 3.74
CA VAL A 53 -21.29 2.63 4.30
C VAL A 53 -22.47 3.40 4.91
N LYS A 54 -22.22 4.53 5.58
CA LYS A 54 -23.27 5.33 6.25
C LYS A 54 -24.21 6.06 5.28
N ARG A 55 -23.92 6.09 3.98
CA ARG A 55 -24.82 6.68 2.99
C ARG A 55 -26.12 5.88 2.90
N LYS A 56 -27.21 6.59 2.62
CA LYS A 56 -28.57 6.01 2.48
C LYS A 56 -28.60 4.84 1.48
N GLU A 57 -27.79 4.94 0.42
CA GLU A 57 -27.68 3.94 -0.65
C GLU A 57 -26.44 3.04 -0.50
N GLY A 58 -25.74 3.08 0.64
CA GLY A 58 -24.43 2.44 0.83
C GLY A 58 -24.39 0.93 0.53
N ARG A 59 -25.51 0.21 0.75
CA ARG A 59 -25.62 -1.22 0.38
C ARG A 59 -25.72 -1.44 -1.11
N GLU A 60 -26.45 -0.60 -1.83
CA GLU A 60 -26.54 -0.70 -3.29
C GLU A 60 -25.26 -0.21 -3.96
N ASP A 61 -24.66 0.86 -3.42
CA ASP A 61 -23.38 1.39 -3.89
C ASP A 61 -22.25 0.36 -3.74
N TYR A 62 -22.28 -0.49 -2.72
CA TYR A 62 -21.31 -1.57 -2.56
C TYR A 62 -21.37 -2.57 -3.72
N VAL A 63 -22.58 -2.89 -4.17
CA VAL A 63 -22.84 -3.83 -5.27
C VAL A 63 -22.53 -3.19 -6.63
N LYS A 64 -22.78 -1.89 -6.79
CA LYS A 64 -22.72 -1.24 -8.11
C LYS A 64 -21.42 -0.49 -8.39
N ARG A 65 -20.69 -0.04 -7.37
CA ARG A 65 -19.57 0.91 -7.56
C ARG A 65 -18.22 0.27 -7.26
N PRO A 66 -17.33 0.13 -8.26
CA PRO A 66 -15.97 -0.33 -8.03
C PRO A 66 -15.19 0.48 -7.00
N MET A 67 -15.46 1.79 -6.86
CA MET A 67 -14.87 2.60 -5.80
C MET A 67 -15.27 2.14 -4.39
N SER A 68 -16.52 1.68 -4.19
CA SER A 68 -16.94 1.10 -2.90
C SER A 68 -16.21 -0.21 -2.61
N PHE A 69 -16.02 -1.06 -3.63
CA PHE A 69 -15.20 -2.28 -3.54
C PHE A 69 -13.75 -1.92 -3.18
N PHE A 70 -13.15 -0.94 -3.85
CA PHE A 70 -11.78 -0.51 -3.55
C PHE A 70 -11.63 -0.08 -2.08
N LEU A 71 -12.53 0.75 -1.56
CA LEU A 71 -12.44 1.23 -0.17
C LEU A 71 -12.47 0.06 0.85
N GLN A 72 -13.38 -0.89 0.65
CA GLN A 72 -13.61 -1.98 1.62
C GLN A 72 -12.67 -3.16 1.45
N SER A 73 -12.42 -3.58 0.22
CA SER A 73 -11.71 -4.82 -0.10
C SER A 73 -10.24 -4.60 -0.48
N VAL A 74 -9.81 -3.35 -0.67
CA VAL A 74 -8.41 -3.02 -0.98
C VAL A 74 -7.84 -2.01 0.01
N LEU A 75 -8.35 -0.78 0.04
CA LEU A 75 -7.77 0.31 0.84
C LEU A 75 -7.66 -0.06 2.32
N MET A 76 -8.76 -0.50 2.93
CA MET A 76 -8.79 -0.87 4.35
C MET A 76 -7.85 -2.05 4.69
N PRO A 77 -8.00 -3.26 4.10
CA PRO A 77 -7.13 -4.38 4.46
C PRO A 77 -5.64 -4.11 4.18
N TYR A 78 -5.30 -3.46 3.06
CA TYR A 78 -3.90 -3.18 2.74
C TYR A 78 -3.30 -2.04 3.57
N SER A 79 -4.10 -1.12 4.12
CA SER A 79 -3.59 -0.15 5.10
C SER A 79 -3.09 -0.83 6.38
N TYR A 80 -3.85 -1.80 6.91
CA TYR A 80 -3.43 -2.62 8.05
C TYR A 80 -2.27 -3.57 7.72
N ALA A 81 -2.24 -4.09 6.49
CA ALA A 81 -1.15 -4.95 6.03
C ALA A 81 0.17 -4.18 5.98
N ILE A 82 0.18 -2.95 5.43
CA ILE A 82 1.35 -2.07 5.44
C ILE A 82 1.83 -1.81 6.86
N HIS A 83 0.93 -1.57 7.82
CA HIS A 83 1.31 -1.38 9.22
C HIS A 83 1.97 -2.62 9.82
N THR A 84 1.37 -3.80 9.57
CA THR A 84 1.89 -5.08 10.05
C THR A 84 3.26 -5.40 9.42
N ASP A 85 3.41 -5.20 8.11
CA ASP A 85 4.66 -5.40 7.39
C ASP A 85 5.75 -4.42 7.84
N LEU A 86 5.39 -3.17 8.14
CA LEU A 86 6.33 -2.22 8.73
C LEU A 86 6.79 -2.69 10.12
N LEU A 87 5.88 -3.17 10.98
CA LEU A 87 6.25 -3.67 12.31
C LEU A 87 7.11 -4.94 12.26
N THR A 88 6.96 -5.76 11.22
CA THR A 88 7.79 -6.97 11.05
C THR A 88 9.13 -6.71 10.35
N GLY A 89 9.39 -5.47 9.89
CA GLY A 89 10.61 -5.15 9.16
C GLY A 89 10.54 -5.44 7.66
N ASN A 90 9.37 -5.83 7.14
CA ASN A 90 9.15 -6.28 5.76
C ASN A 90 8.93 -5.12 4.77
N LEU A 91 9.89 -4.19 4.76
CA LEU A 91 9.77 -2.91 4.07
C LEU A 91 9.46 -2.99 2.56
N PRO A 92 10.02 -3.94 1.77
CA PRO A 92 9.68 -4.05 0.35
C PRO A 92 8.21 -4.36 0.10
N VAL A 93 7.61 -5.18 0.96
CA VAL A 93 6.20 -5.55 0.79
C VAL A 93 5.31 -4.34 1.02
N CYS A 94 5.64 -3.45 1.97
CA CYS A 94 4.92 -2.18 2.13
C CYS A 94 4.86 -1.36 0.82
N PHE A 95 5.95 -1.31 0.05
CA PHE A 95 5.96 -0.63 -1.26
C PHE A 95 5.16 -1.37 -2.33
N MET A 96 5.17 -2.71 -2.32
CA MET A 96 4.39 -3.54 -3.24
C MET A 96 2.89 -3.41 -2.98
N GLU A 97 2.48 -3.40 -1.72
CA GLU A 97 1.10 -3.18 -1.29
C GLU A 97 0.62 -1.79 -1.68
N LEU A 98 1.42 -0.75 -1.43
CA LEU A 98 1.08 0.62 -1.83
C LEU A 98 0.94 0.75 -3.36
N ARG A 99 1.74 0.01 -4.13
CA ARG A 99 1.63 -0.06 -5.59
C ARG A 99 0.32 -0.71 -6.02
N LEU A 100 -0.04 -1.83 -5.40
CA LEU A 100 -1.31 -2.53 -5.65
C LEU A 100 -2.50 -1.63 -5.31
N MET A 101 -2.45 -0.91 -4.19
CA MET A 101 -3.50 0.04 -3.80
C MET A 101 -3.64 1.15 -4.86
N LEU A 102 -2.55 1.71 -5.36
CA LEU A 102 -2.59 2.73 -6.41
C LEU A 102 -3.16 2.20 -7.74
N GLU A 103 -2.76 1.00 -8.17
CA GLU A 103 -3.31 0.37 -9.37
C GLU A 103 -4.81 0.08 -9.23
N SER A 104 -5.21 -0.44 -8.08
CA SER A 104 -6.60 -0.77 -7.77
C SER A 104 -7.48 0.47 -7.69
N LEU A 105 -6.95 1.56 -7.11
CA LEU A 105 -7.62 2.86 -7.07
C LEU A 105 -7.89 3.38 -8.49
N ALA A 106 -6.86 3.39 -9.34
CA ALA A 106 -6.99 3.87 -10.72
C ALA A 106 -8.00 3.05 -11.52
N LYS A 107 -7.93 1.72 -11.45
CA LYS A 107 -8.86 0.81 -12.14
C LYS A 107 -10.29 1.01 -11.65
N SER A 108 -10.49 1.04 -10.33
CA SER A 108 -11.81 1.18 -9.72
C SER A 108 -12.43 2.53 -10.06
N TYR A 109 -11.65 3.61 -10.03
CA TYR A 109 -12.12 4.93 -10.39
C TYR A 109 -12.56 4.99 -11.86
N ILE A 110 -11.71 4.55 -12.78
CA ILE A 110 -12.00 4.59 -14.23
C ILE A 110 -13.17 3.66 -14.57
N ALA A 111 -13.24 2.47 -13.99
CA ALA A 111 -14.36 1.54 -14.19
C ALA A 111 -15.69 2.15 -13.70
N ASP A 112 -15.68 2.96 -12.64
CA ASP A 112 -16.91 3.58 -12.14
C ASP A 112 -17.42 4.76 -12.99
N LEU A 113 -16.57 5.27 -13.89
CA LEU A 113 -16.98 6.23 -14.92
C LEU A 113 -17.84 5.59 -16.03
N HIS A 114 -17.99 4.26 -16.05
CA HIS A 114 -18.81 3.55 -17.03
C HIS A 114 -20.21 4.18 -17.17
N PRO A 115 -20.73 4.35 -18.40
CA PRO A 115 -21.99 5.05 -18.64
C PRO A 115 -23.20 4.34 -18.03
N ASN A 116 -23.21 3.00 -18.07
CA ASN A 116 -24.25 2.23 -17.41
C ASN A 116 -23.97 2.12 -15.90
N LYS A 117 -24.70 2.89 -15.10
CA LYS A 117 -24.55 2.94 -13.63
C LYS A 117 -25.14 1.74 -12.90
N ASN A 118 -26.02 0.98 -13.55
CA ASN A 118 -26.71 -0.17 -12.95
C ASN A 118 -25.94 -1.48 -13.03
N LEU A 119 -24.82 -1.52 -13.76
CA LEU A 119 -23.97 -2.71 -13.81
C LEU A 119 -23.37 -3.02 -12.43
N PHE A 120 -23.25 -4.31 -12.15
CA PHE A 120 -22.49 -4.81 -11.00
C PHE A 120 -21.03 -4.37 -11.09
N PHE A 121 -20.40 -4.11 -9.94
CA PHE A 121 -19.04 -3.54 -9.91
C PHE A 121 -18.03 -4.45 -10.61
N GLU A 122 -18.15 -5.77 -10.43
CA GLU A 122 -17.25 -6.76 -11.04
C GLU A 122 -17.32 -6.67 -12.56
N THR A 123 -18.53 -6.63 -13.14
CA THR A 123 -18.71 -6.47 -14.58
C THR A 123 -18.09 -5.18 -15.11
N LYS A 124 -18.16 -4.06 -14.38
CA LYS A 124 -17.49 -2.83 -14.79
C LYS A 124 -15.96 -2.98 -14.82
N LEU A 125 -15.38 -3.70 -13.85
CA LEU A 125 -13.95 -3.98 -13.81
C LEU A 125 -13.53 -4.93 -14.93
N GLU A 126 -14.29 -6.01 -15.16
CA GLU A 126 -14.04 -6.96 -16.25
C GLU A 126 -14.07 -6.27 -17.63
N LEU A 127 -15.07 -5.41 -17.87
CA LEU A 127 -15.16 -4.64 -19.11
C LEU A 127 -13.96 -3.70 -19.30
N LEU A 128 -13.45 -3.11 -18.22
CA LEU A 128 -12.23 -2.31 -18.28
C LEU A 128 -11.02 -3.17 -18.63
N GLU A 129 -10.84 -4.33 -17.99
CA GLU A 129 -9.72 -5.26 -18.30
C GLU A 129 -9.78 -5.76 -19.74
N GLU A 130 -10.97 -6.12 -20.23
CA GLU A 130 -11.17 -6.51 -21.63
C GLU A 130 -10.81 -5.40 -22.59
N LEU A 131 -11.25 -4.17 -22.32
CA LEU A 131 -10.94 -2.99 -23.12
C LEU A 131 -9.42 -2.77 -23.14
N MET A 132 -8.78 -2.83 -21.98
CA MET A 132 -7.33 -2.68 -21.86
C MET A 132 -6.58 -3.76 -22.66
N GLY A 133 -7.06 -5.01 -22.64
CA GLY A 133 -6.49 -6.10 -23.44
C GLY A 133 -6.67 -5.88 -24.94
N LYS A 134 -7.90 -5.57 -25.39
CA LYS A 134 -8.25 -5.35 -26.80
C LYS A 134 -7.51 -4.16 -27.40
N GLU A 135 -7.44 -3.04 -26.67
CA GLU A 135 -6.79 -1.81 -27.12
C GLU A 135 -5.31 -1.71 -26.71
N LYS A 136 -4.76 -2.72 -26.04
CA LYS A 136 -3.38 -2.77 -25.52
C LYS A 136 -3.04 -1.55 -24.65
N ILE A 137 -3.99 -1.12 -23.82
CA ILE A 137 -3.79 -0.03 -22.86
C ILE A 137 -2.87 -0.53 -21.75
N SER A 138 -1.67 0.04 -21.67
CA SER A 138 -0.74 -0.23 -20.57
C SER A 138 -1.21 0.41 -19.25
N ILE A 139 -0.74 -0.13 -18.12
CA ILE A 139 -0.93 0.50 -16.79
C ILE A 139 -0.39 1.94 -16.78
N SER A 140 0.74 2.20 -17.45
CA SER A 140 1.26 3.56 -17.60
C SER A 140 0.28 4.51 -18.30
N LYS A 141 -0.47 4.03 -19.30
CA LYS A 141 -1.52 4.82 -19.96
C LYS A 141 -2.72 5.02 -19.04
N LEU A 142 -3.17 3.96 -18.35
CA LEU A 142 -4.23 4.03 -17.36
C LEU A 142 -3.93 5.08 -16.28
N MET A 143 -2.70 5.10 -15.75
CA MET A 143 -2.27 6.07 -14.73
C MET A 143 -2.28 7.52 -15.24
N LYS A 144 -1.95 7.73 -16.52
CA LYS A 144 -2.06 9.07 -17.15
C LYS A 144 -3.51 9.51 -17.27
N ASP A 145 -4.38 8.60 -17.69
CA ASP A 145 -5.80 8.89 -17.86
C ASP A 145 -6.45 9.16 -16.50
N PHE A 146 -6.17 8.33 -15.51
CA PHE A 146 -6.58 8.55 -14.13
C PHE A 146 -6.11 9.90 -13.59
N GLY A 147 -4.84 10.25 -13.75
CA GLY A 147 -4.33 11.57 -13.34
C GLY A 147 -4.99 12.74 -14.07
N LYS A 148 -5.32 12.58 -15.37
CA LYS A 148 -6.08 13.57 -16.12
C LYS A 148 -7.50 13.73 -15.58
N GLU A 149 -8.19 12.61 -15.31
CA GLU A 149 -9.53 12.62 -14.74
C GLU A 149 -9.56 13.28 -13.36
N LEU A 150 -8.51 13.18 -12.55
CA LEU A 150 -8.43 13.86 -11.26
C LEU A 150 -7.92 15.31 -11.33
N GLY A 151 -7.44 15.78 -12.48
CA GLY A 151 -6.76 17.08 -12.58
C GLY A 151 -5.33 17.10 -12.01
N LEU A 152 -4.78 15.93 -11.66
CA LEU A 152 -3.44 15.73 -11.09
C LEU A 152 -2.35 15.48 -12.16
N LYS A 153 -2.72 15.54 -13.44
CA LYS A 153 -1.80 15.37 -14.59
C LYS A 153 -1.04 14.04 -14.50
N TYR A 154 0.26 14.08 -14.22
CA TYR A 154 1.16 12.92 -14.25
C TYR A 154 1.50 12.36 -12.85
N GLU A 155 0.92 12.91 -11.78
CA GLU A 155 1.29 12.51 -10.41
C GLU A 155 1.06 11.02 -10.12
N PRO A 156 -0.09 10.40 -10.48
CA PRO A 156 -0.28 8.96 -10.29
C PRO A 156 0.75 8.12 -11.07
N LEU A 157 1.05 8.50 -12.31
CA LEU A 157 2.09 7.83 -13.11
C LEU A 157 3.47 7.95 -12.46
N ALA A 158 3.81 9.13 -11.96
CA ALA A 158 5.10 9.38 -11.32
C ALA A 158 5.27 8.55 -10.03
N LEU A 159 4.21 8.45 -9.23
CA LEU A 159 4.22 7.59 -8.04
C LEU A 159 4.34 6.11 -8.42
N TRP A 160 3.50 5.65 -9.37
CA TRP A 160 3.54 4.28 -9.86
C TRP A 160 4.91 3.88 -10.40
N GLY A 161 5.57 4.77 -11.16
CA GLY A 161 6.91 4.55 -11.69
C GLY A 161 7.96 4.36 -10.59
N LYS A 162 7.91 5.18 -9.53
CA LYS A 162 8.81 5.06 -8.37
C LYS A 162 8.59 3.73 -7.63
N LEU A 163 7.35 3.39 -7.34
CA LEU A 163 7.01 2.13 -6.65
C LEU A 163 7.44 0.90 -7.46
N SER A 164 7.25 0.94 -8.79
CA SER A 164 7.61 -0.18 -9.67
C SER A 164 9.12 -0.36 -9.81
N GLN A 165 9.87 0.73 -10.01
CA GLN A 165 11.31 0.68 -10.23
C GLN A 165 12.11 0.29 -8.98
N GLU A 166 11.67 0.75 -7.81
CA GLU A 166 12.41 0.58 -6.57
C GLU A 166 12.18 -0.82 -5.97
N TRP A 167 10.94 -1.35 -6.00
CA TRP A 167 10.58 -2.53 -5.19
C TRP A 167 9.78 -3.61 -5.91
N ALA A 168 9.28 -3.39 -7.12
CA ALA A 168 8.52 -4.42 -7.87
C ALA A 168 9.36 -5.16 -8.92
N HIS A 169 10.40 -4.53 -9.46
CA HIS A 169 11.28 -5.17 -10.44
C HIS A 169 12.50 -5.81 -9.77
N PRO A 170 12.92 -7.03 -10.20
CA PRO A 170 14.09 -7.72 -9.64
C PRO A 170 15.34 -6.84 -9.60
N ARG A 171 15.52 -5.97 -10.59
CA ARG A 171 16.64 -5.02 -10.64
C ARG A 171 16.66 -4.05 -9.46
N GLY A 172 15.50 -3.53 -9.06
CA GLY A 172 15.38 -2.61 -7.93
C GLY A 172 15.72 -3.30 -6.62
N ILE A 173 15.13 -4.48 -6.40
CA ILE A 173 15.37 -5.33 -5.23
C ILE A 173 16.87 -5.71 -5.13
N ILE A 174 17.45 -6.23 -6.21
CA ILE A 174 18.87 -6.61 -6.25
C ILE A 174 19.77 -5.40 -5.99
N LYS A 175 19.47 -4.25 -6.59
CA LYS A 175 20.24 -3.04 -6.35
C LYS A 175 20.19 -2.62 -4.88
N GLY A 176 19.01 -2.66 -4.26
CA GLY A 176 18.85 -2.35 -2.83
C GLY A 176 19.65 -3.28 -1.93
N ILE A 177 19.65 -4.59 -2.23
CA ILE A 177 20.44 -5.59 -1.49
C ILE A 177 21.94 -5.34 -1.67
N VAL A 178 22.41 -5.19 -2.91
CA VAL A 178 23.83 -4.94 -3.21
C VAL A 178 24.31 -3.63 -2.59
N ASP A 179 23.52 -2.57 -2.67
CA ASP A 179 23.86 -1.27 -2.07
C ASP A 179 24.03 -1.38 -0.55
N GLN A 180 23.18 -2.14 0.14
CA GLN A 180 23.33 -2.36 1.58
C GLN A 180 24.52 -3.26 1.92
N LEU A 181 24.69 -4.39 1.23
CA LEU A 181 25.82 -5.30 1.48
C LEU A 181 27.18 -4.62 1.25
N VAL A 182 27.31 -3.86 0.17
CA VAL A 182 28.57 -3.20 -0.20
C VAL A 182 28.86 -1.99 0.71
N LYS A 183 27.85 -1.20 1.07
CA LYS A 183 28.06 0.06 1.82
C LYS A 183 28.00 -0.12 3.33
N LYS A 184 27.27 -1.13 3.82
CA LYS A 184 26.90 -1.26 5.23
C LYS A 184 27.29 -2.61 5.85
N SER A 185 27.86 -3.51 5.05
CA SER A 185 28.39 -4.83 5.45
C SER A 185 27.39 -5.77 6.15
N ASN A 186 26.10 -5.44 6.14
CA ASN A 186 25.01 -6.23 6.69
C ASN A 186 23.92 -6.43 5.62
N PRO A 187 23.27 -7.62 5.56
CA PRO A 187 22.13 -7.83 4.67
C PRO A 187 20.92 -7.01 5.15
N PRO A 188 20.08 -6.49 4.23
CA PRO A 188 18.85 -5.81 4.63
C PRO A 188 17.89 -6.74 5.37
N PRO A 189 17.06 -6.18 6.27
CA PRO A 189 15.97 -6.88 6.95
C PRO A 189 15.11 -7.77 6.04
N TYR A 190 14.94 -7.34 4.79
CA TYR A 190 14.09 -7.99 3.81
C TYR A 190 14.78 -9.03 2.91
N ALA A 191 16.07 -9.31 3.11
CA ALA A 191 16.80 -10.28 2.28
C ALA A 191 16.34 -11.73 2.51
N LEU A 192 15.77 -12.04 3.68
CA LEU A 192 15.45 -13.41 4.12
C LEU A 192 13.95 -13.64 4.37
N VAL A 193 13.09 -12.64 4.19
CA VAL A 193 11.64 -12.71 4.48
C VAL A 193 11.37 -13.28 5.89
N ILE A 194 12.20 -12.90 6.85
CA ILE A 194 12.01 -13.19 8.28
C ILE A 194 11.79 -11.86 9.01
N PRO A 195 10.99 -11.84 10.09
CA PRO A 195 10.87 -10.64 10.90
C PRO A 195 12.24 -10.20 11.40
N MET A 196 12.58 -8.93 11.16
CA MET A 196 13.86 -8.37 11.55
C MET A 196 13.70 -6.98 12.16
N SER A 197 14.47 -6.73 13.21
CA SER A 197 14.50 -5.43 13.87
C SER A 197 15.23 -4.42 13.01
N TYR A 198 14.72 -3.20 12.95
CA TYR A 198 15.32 -2.10 12.22
C TYR A 198 16.62 -1.62 12.87
N ALA A 199 17.53 -1.15 12.01
CA ALA A 199 18.70 -0.38 12.40
C ALA A 199 18.62 1.05 11.84
N GLU A 200 19.50 1.94 12.30
CA GLU A 200 19.59 3.31 11.76
C GLU A 200 19.85 3.32 10.25
N ASP A 201 20.47 2.25 9.75
CA ASP A 201 20.73 2.03 8.35
C ASP A 201 19.49 1.87 7.46
N ASP A 202 18.33 1.57 8.05
CA ASP A 202 17.06 1.40 7.34
C ASP A 202 16.27 2.72 7.21
N LEU A 203 16.66 3.76 7.94
CA LEU A 203 15.93 5.03 8.02
C LEU A 203 15.72 5.68 6.65
N ASP A 204 16.69 5.58 5.74
CA ASP A 204 16.55 6.12 4.38
C ASP A 204 15.38 5.48 3.62
N ASN A 205 15.19 4.17 3.75
CA ASN A 205 14.12 3.47 3.07
C ASN A 205 12.78 3.67 3.78
N ILE A 206 12.78 3.72 5.11
CA ILE A 206 11.59 4.05 5.92
C ILE A 206 11.08 5.47 5.56
N ASN A 207 11.98 6.45 5.45
CA ASN A 207 11.64 7.81 5.04
C ASN A 207 11.15 7.88 3.58
N LYS A 208 11.69 7.04 2.69
CA LYS A 208 11.13 6.91 1.33
C LYS A 208 9.71 6.38 1.37
N LEU A 209 9.42 5.36 2.17
CA LEU A 209 8.07 4.81 2.30
C LEU A 209 7.09 5.90 2.77
N SER A 210 7.44 6.64 3.84
CA SER A 210 6.67 7.79 4.33
C SER A 210 6.29 8.76 3.20
N LYS A 211 7.29 9.15 2.39
CA LYS A 211 7.05 10.03 1.24
C LYS A 211 6.13 9.41 0.21
N ARG A 212 6.23 8.10 -0.07
CA ARG A 212 5.34 7.44 -1.05
C ARG A 212 3.92 7.33 -0.51
N ILE A 213 3.74 7.04 0.78
CA ILE A 213 2.43 6.98 1.45
C ILE A 213 1.76 8.35 1.40
N SER A 214 2.45 9.41 1.81
CA SER A 214 1.93 10.78 1.73
C SER A 214 1.47 11.12 0.30
N GLN A 215 2.28 10.83 -0.72
CA GLN A 215 1.89 11.03 -2.12
C GLN A 215 0.66 10.21 -2.54
N PHE A 216 0.53 8.97 -2.06
CA PHE A 216 -0.63 8.14 -2.32
C PHE A 216 -1.88 8.71 -1.65
N ARG A 217 -1.78 9.15 -0.39
CA ARG A 217 -2.89 9.74 0.38
C ARG A 217 -3.43 11.00 -0.30
N ASP A 218 -2.58 11.85 -0.86
CA ASP A 218 -3.01 13.01 -1.64
C ASP A 218 -3.83 12.63 -2.89
N ILE A 219 -3.37 11.62 -3.62
CA ILE A 219 -4.08 11.08 -4.80
C ILE A 219 -5.40 10.44 -4.38
N LEU A 220 -5.39 9.65 -3.31
CA LEU A 220 -6.56 8.98 -2.74
C LEU A 220 -7.63 10.00 -2.35
N LYS A 221 -7.25 11.04 -1.60
CA LYS A 221 -8.13 12.13 -1.18
C LYS A 221 -8.77 12.81 -2.39
N SER A 222 -7.99 13.10 -3.42
CA SER A 222 -8.47 13.70 -4.67
C SER A 222 -9.48 12.79 -5.38
N ALA A 223 -9.19 11.49 -5.47
CA ALA A 223 -10.08 10.50 -6.08
C ALA A 223 -11.39 10.34 -5.31
N VAL A 224 -11.34 10.23 -3.99
CA VAL A 224 -12.53 10.08 -3.13
C VAL A 224 -13.39 11.33 -3.17
N ASN A 225 -12.80 12.53 -3.09
CA ASN A 225 -13.56 13.78 -3.15
C ASN A 225 -14.27 13.93 -4.50
N LYS A 226 -13.55 13.72 -5.60
CA LYS A 226 -14.15 13.82 -6.94
C LYS A 226 -15.21 12.75 -7.18
N HIS A 227 -15.00 11.54 -6.68
CA HIS A 227 -16.02 10.48 -6.74
C HIS A 227 -17.29 10.87 -5.96
N ARG A 228 -17.15 11.49 -4.78
CA ARG A 228 -18.29 11.97 -3.98
C ARG A 228 -19.08 13.09 -4.65
N GLU A 229 -18.46 13.92 -5.48
CA GLU A 229 -19.15 14.96 -6.25
C GLU A 229 -19.95 14.39 -7.43
N ALA A 230 -19.59 13.20 -7.92
CA ALA A 230 -20.16 12.58 -9.12
C ALA A 230 -21.38 11.68 -8.82
N ILE A 231 -21.80 11.59 -7.57
CA ILE A 231 -22.83 10.67 -7.05
C ILE A 231 -23.83 11.42 -6.18
#